data_AF-R4LJH6-F1
#
_entry.id   AF-R4LJH6-F1
#
_cell.length_a   1.000
_cell.length_b   1.000
_cell.length_c   1.000
_cell.angle_alpha   90.00
_cell.angle_beta   90.00
_cell.angle_gamma   90.00
#
_symmetry.space_group_name_H-M   'P 1'
#
loop_
_entity.id
_entity.type
_entity.pdbx_description
1 polymer ?
#
loop_
_entity_poly.entity_id
_entity_poly.type
_entity_poly.pdbx_seq_one_letter_code
_entity_poly.pdbx_strand_id
1 'polypeptide(L)' 'MSMRLLRLGCAAIGAGLVGALVNLWARHAFPDRWGGPNIGGGMLQLLCFLLIAAGAVLAVAGGVSARRGRHDR' A
#
# COMPACT_ATOMS: atom_id res chain seq x y z
N MET A 1 7.07 20.13 -1.74
CA MET A 1 6.72 19.08 -0.73
C MET A 1 5.70 18.08 -1.28
N SER A 2 4.66 18.56 -1.99
CA SER A 2 3.54 17.79 -2.58
C SER A 2 3.96 16.63 -3.49
N MET A 3 4.97 16.82 -4.33
CA MET A 3 5.47 15.79 -5.25
C MET A 3 6.18 14.62 -4.54
N ARG A 4 6.76 14.86 -3.35
CA ARG A 4 7.38 13.81 -2.53
C ARG A 4 6.31 12.93 -1.89
N LEU A 5 5.24 13.53 -1.35
CA LEU A 5 4.10 12.80 -0.79
C LEU A 5 3.40 11.94 -1.85
N LEU A 6 3.22 12.47 -3.06
CA LEU A 6 2.67 11.71 -4.17
C LEU A 6 3.53 10.47 -4.50
N ARG A 7 4.85 10.66 -4.65
CA ARG A 7 5.79 9.57 -4.93
C ARG A 7 5.83 8.52 -3.82
N LEU A 8 5.87 8.95 -2.56
CA LEU A 8 5.84 8.05 -1.40
C LEU A 8 4.53 7.27 -1.35
N GLY A 9 3.40 7.93 -1.62
CA GLY A 9 2.10 7.28 -1.71
C GLY A 9 2.04 6.20 -2.78
N CYS A 10 2.49 6.51 -3.99
CA CYS A 10 2.58 5.55 -5.09
C CYS A 10 3.53 4.38 -4.77
N ALA A 11 4.68 4.64 -4.15
CA ALA A 11 5.63 3.61 -3.75
C ALA A 11 5.04 2.67 -2.69
N ALA A 12 4.34 3.23 -1.69
CA ALA A 12 3.66 2.45 -0.65
C ALA A 12 2.54 1.58 -1.24
N ILE A 13 1.73 2.11 -2.16
CA ILE A 13 0.72 1.33 -2.90
C ILE A 13 1.39 0.17 -3.65
N GLY A 14 2.46 0.45 -4.40
CA GLY A 14 3.18 -0.57 -5.16
C GLY A 14 3.72 -1.68 -4.27
N ALA A 15 4.42 -1.32 -3.19
CA ALA A 15 4.95 -2.28 -2.22
C ALA A 15 3.84 -3.12 -1.56
N GLY A 16 2.73 -2.48 -1.18
CA GLY A 16 1.60 -3.17 -0.57
C GLY A 16 0.89 -4.12 -1.54
N LEU A 17 0.74 -3.75 -2.81
CA LEU A 17 0.17 -4.64 -3.84
C LEU A 17 1.06 -5.84 -4.10
N VAL A 18 2.37 -5.62 -4.25
CA VAL A 18 3.35 -6.72 -4.43
C VAL A 18 3.30 -7.66 -3.22
N GLY A 19 3.32 -7.13 -2.00
CA GLY A 19 3.22 -7.93 -0.79
C GLY A 19 1.94 -8.74 -0.70
N ALA A 20 0.79 -8.13 -1.02
CA ALA A 20 -0.51 -8.82 -1.01
C ALA A 20 -0.59 -9.93 -2.07
N LEU A 21 -0.03 -9.71 -3.26
CA LEU A 21 0.00 -10.71 -4.33
C LEU A 21 0.92 -11.88 -3.98
N VAL A 22 2.12 -11.59 -3.47
CA VAL A 22 3.06 -12.63 -3.02
C VAL A 22 2.47 -13.44 -1.86
N ASN A 23 1.79 -12.78 -0.91
CA ASN A 23 1.14 -13.48 0.19
C ASN A 23 -0.04 -14.35 -0.27
N LEU A 24 -0.81 -13.90 -1.26
CA LEU A 24 -1.86 -14.71 -1.89
C LEU A 24 -1.27 -15.92 -2.61
N TRP A 25 -0.17 -15.72 -3.34
CA TRP A 25 0.54 -16.82 -3.98
C TRP A 25 1.08 -17.82 -2.93
N ALA A 26 1.67 -17.33 -1.84
CA ALA A 26 2.19 -18.16 -0.76
C ALA A 26 1.08 -18.99 -0.08
N ARG A 27 -0.13 -18.44 0.04
CA ARG A 27 -1.31 -19.19 0.52
C ARG A 27 -1.60 -20.42 -0.33
N HIS A 28 -1.45 -20.30 -1.65
CA HIS A 28 -1.71 -21.39 -2.58
C HIS A 28 -0.53 -22.36 -2.72
N ALA A 29 0.70 -21.84 -2.74
CA ALA A 29 1.91 -22.65 -2.92
C ALA A 29 2.33 -23.40 -1.65
N PHE A 30 2.12 -22.80 -0.47
CA PHE A 30 2.58 -23.34 0.81
C PHE A 30 1.52 -23.24 1.91
N PRO A 31 0.34 -23.85 1.73
CA PRO A 31 -0.78 -23.72 2.66
C PRO A 31 -0.40 -24.12 4.10
N ASP A 32 0.41 -25.16 4.26
CA ASP A 32 0.83 -25.68 5.58
C ASP A 32 1.79 -24.75 6.33
N ARG A 33 2.52 -23.89 5.61
CA ARG A 33 3.50 -22.95 6.18
C ARG A 33 3.01 -21.50 6.19
N TRP A 34 1.89 -21.22 5.54
CA TRP A 34 1.32 -19.88 5.43
C TRP A 34 0.81 -19.33 6.78
N GLY A 35 0.61 -20.18 7.79
CA GLY A 35 0.28 -19.77 9.16
C GLY A 35 -1.17 -19.33 9.37
N GLY A 36 -2.03 -19.56 8.38
CA GLY A 36 -3.47 -19.36 8.48
C GLY A 36 -3.94 -17.89 8.49
N PRO A 37 -5.27 -17.68 8.58
CA PRO A 37 -5.89 -16.37 8.40
C PRO A 37 -5.74 -15.41 9.59
N ASN A 38 -5.42 -15.90 10.80
CA ASN A 38 -5.43 -15.05 12.00
C ASN A 38 -4.04 -14.57 12.46
N ILE A 39 -2.97 -15.33 12.24
CA ILE A 39 -1.63 -15.00 12.77
C ILE A 39 -0.55 -15.01 11.67
N GLY A 40 -0.67 -15.90 10.67
CA GLY A 40 0.24 -15.94 9.54
C GLY A 40 -0.15 -14.96 8.43
N GLY A 41 -0.30 -15.49 7.23
CA GLY A 41 -0.48 -14.66 6.06
C GLY A 41 -1.77 -13.81 6.07
N GLY A 42 -2.79 -14.14 6.86
CA GLY A 42 -3.94 -13.24 6.98
C GLY A 42 -3.60 -11.89 7.65
N MET A 43 -2.74 -11.89 8.68
CA MET A 43 -2.26 -10.66 9.30
C MET A 43 -1.31 -9.89 8.37
N LEU A 44 -0.47 -10.60 7.63
CA LEU A 44 0.36 -9.98 6.60
C LEU A 44 -0.48 -9.34 5.49
N GLN A 45 -1.57 -9.99 5.06
CA GLN A 45 -2.50 -9.44 4.07
C GLN A 45 -3.13 -8.12 4.56
N LEU A 46 -3.54 -8.06 5.83
CA LEU A 46 -4.06 -6.85 6.46
C LEU A 46 -3.03 -5.72 6.48
N LEU A 47 -1.78 -6.01 6.82
CA LEU A 47 -0.69 -5.03 6.79
C LEU A 47 -0.44 -4.50 5.37
N CYS A 48 -0.47 -5.37 4.36
CA CYS A 48 -0.37 -4.95 2.96
C CYS A 48 -1.52 -4.03 2.56
N PHE A 49 -2.76 -4.33 2.94
CA PHE A 49 -3.91 -3.47 2.67
C PHE A 49 -3.83 -2.13 3.41
N LEU A 50 -3.37 -2.12 4.67
CA LEU A 50 -3.11 -0.89 5.41
C LEU A 50 -2.06 -0.03 4.72
N LEU A 51 -0.98 -0.63 4.20
CA LEU A 51 0.05 0.08 3.45
C LEU A 51 -0.49 0.69 2.16
N ILE A 52 -1.34 -0.04 1.42
CA ILE A 52 -2.02 0.47 0.23
C ILE A 52 -2.92 1.66 0.59
N ALA A 53 -3.73 1.52 1.64
CA ALA A 53 -4.63 2.59 2.08
C ALA A 53 -3.86 3.84 2.52
N ALA A 54 -2.80 3.69 3.33
CA ALA A 54 -1.93 4.78 3.72
C ALA A 54 -1.25 5.43 2.51
N GLY A 55 -0.78 4.62 1.57
CA GLY A 55 -0.20 5.10 0.31
C GLY A 55 -1.19 5.90 -0.53
N ALA A 56 -2.45 5.46 -0.62
CA ALA A 56 -3.51 6.19 -1.32
C ALA A 56 -3.80 7.55 -0.66
N VAL A 57 -3.88 7.60 0.67
CA VAL A 57 -4.06 8.86 1.41
C VAL A 57 -2.91 9.83 1.12
N LEU A 58 -1.66 9.36 1.16
CA LEU A 58 -0.49 10.18 0.86
C LEU A 58 -0.47 10.66 -0.60
N ALA A 59 -0.86 9.80 -1.54
CA ALA A 59 -0.94 10.14 -2.96
C ALA A 59 -2.00 11.22 -3.21
N VAL A 60 -3.18 11.08 -2.62
CA VAL A 60 -4.27 12.06 -2.74
C VAL A 60 -3.87 13.38 -2.08
N ALA A 61 -3.32 13.35 -0.86
CA ALA A 61 -2.86 14.56 -0.17
C ALA A 61 -1.79 15.29 -0.98
N GLY A 62 -0.78 14.56 -1.49
CA GLY A 62 0.26 15.11 -2.36
C GLY A 62 -0.30 15.70 -3.66
N GLY A 63 -1.28 15.05 -4.29
CA GLY A 63 -1.96 15.54 -5.49
C GLY A 63 -2.78 16.80 -5.26
N VAL A 64 -3.56 16.86 -4.16
CA VAL A 64 -4.37 18.04 -3.80
C VAL A 64 -3.47 19.24 -3.49
N SER A 65 -2.41 19.05 -2.70
CA SER A 65 -1.45 20.12 -2.40
C SER A 65 -0.71 20.62 -3.64
N ALA A 66 -0.45 19.77 -4.63
CA ALA A 66 0.17 20.18 -5.90
C ALA A 66 -0.79 20.94 -6.83
N ARG A 67 -2.10 20.72 -6.70
CA ARG A 67 -3.13 21.46 -7.44
C ARG A 67 -3.39 22.84 -6.82
N ARG A 68 -3.50 22.93 -5.48
CA ARG A 68 -3.70 24.22 -4.79
C ARG A 68 -2.56 25.20 -5.04
N GLY A 69 -1.30 24.75 -4.94
CA GLY A 69 -0.15 25.60 -5.23
C GLY A 69 -0.01 26.05 -6.69
N ARG A 70 -0.83 25.53 -7.62
CA ARG A 70 -0.92 26.00 -9.02
C ARG A 70 -2.06 26.98 -9.25
N HIS A 71 -3.05 27.03 -8.35
CA HIS A 71 -4.18 27.96 -8.44
C HIS A 71 -3.88 29.31 -7.77
N ASP A 72 -2.93 29.33 -6.84
CA ASP A 72 -2.48 30.54 -6.13
C ASP A 72 -1.30 31.25 -6.84
N ARG A 73 -0.97 30.87 -8.08
CA ARG A 73 0.05 31.50 -8.93
C ARG A 73 -0.56 31.88 -10.27
#